data_AF-A0A1Y3UNW7-F1
#
_entry.id   AF-A0A1Y3UNW7-F1
#
_cell.length_a   1.000
_cell.length_b   1.000
_cell.length_c   1.000
_cell.angle_alpha   90.00
_cell.angle_beta   90.00
_cell.angle_gamma   90.00
#
_symmetry.space_group_name_H-M   'P 1'
#
loop_
_entity.id
_entity.type
_entity.pdbx_description
1 polymer ?
#
loop_
_entity_poly.entity_id
_entity_poly.type
_entity_poly.pdbx_seq_one_letter_code
_entity_poly.pdbx_strand_id
1 'polypeptide(L)'
;MRGSEMPGVFVCAAIAVLCLALAIVLLTGRGAFLVAGYNMATPEERALYDERRLSRSVGCLMVFCAVFATVMALACWCAQEGLMTRGAVTTMGTVGALLLVSVIGGVVWYANTRCFRRPKR
;
A
#
# COMPACT_ATOMS: atom_id res chain seq x y z
N MET A 1 -14.54 -6.34 -29.57
CA MET A 1 -14.58 -6.97 -28.23
C MET A 1 -13.96 -6.05 -27.16
N ARG A 2 -14.39 -4.78 -27.05
CA ARG A 2 -13.79 -3.76 -26.14
C ARG A 2 -14.57 -3.53 -24.84
N GLY A 3 -15.83 -3.96 -24.74
CA GLY A 3 -16.72 -3.56 -23.64
C GLY A 3 -16.57 -4.34 -22.32
N SER A 4 -16.06 -5.57 -22.34
CA SER A 4 -16.08 -6.48 -21.17
C SER A 4 -14.75 -6.58 -20.41
N GLU A 5 -13.63 -6.12 -20.97
CA GLU A 5 -12.30 -6.18 -20.34
C GLU A 5 -11.88 -4.84 -19.68
N MET A 6 -12.61 -3.76 -19.95
CA MET A 6 -12.44 -2.44 -19.33
C MET A 6 -12.65 -2.37 -17.79
N PRO A 7 -13.48 -3.19 -17.12
CA PRO A 7 -13.71 -3.02 -15.68
C PRO A 7 -12.44 -3.20 -14.85
N GLY A 8 -11.49 -4.04 -15.29
CA GLY A 8 -10.24 -4.25 -14.55
C GLY A 8 -9.38 -2.99 -14.43
N VAL A 9 -9.22 -2.24 -15.53
CA VAL A 9 -8.46 -0.98 -15.55
C VAL A 9 -9.10 0.05 -14.63
N PHE A 10 -10.43 0.19 -14.69
CA PHE A 10 -11.17 1.13 -13.84
C PHE A 10 -11.09 0.76 -12.35
N VAL A 11 -11.17 -0.54 -12.01
CA VAL A 11 -11.01 -0.99 -10.63
C VAL A 11 -9.61 -0.69 -10.11
N CYS A 12 -8.56 -0.99 -10.89
CA CYS A 12 -7.18 -0.67 -10.49
C CYS A 12 -6.97 0.85 -10.32
N ALA A 13 -7.53 1.66 -11.22
CA ALA A 13 -7.45 3.12 -11.12
C ALA A 13 -8.18 3.66 -9.87
N ALA A 14 -9.37 3.14 -9.56
CA ALA A 14 -10.11 3.52 -8.36
C ALA A 14 -9.34 3.17 -7.08
N ILE A 15 -8.74 1.98 -7.02
CA ILE A 15 -7.87 1.56 -5.91
C ILE A 15 -6.66 2.50 -5.81
N ALA A 16 -6.03 2.86 -6.92
CA ALA A 16 -4.88 3.76 -6.91
C ALA A 16 -5.22 5.14 -6.32
N VAL A 17 -6.35 5.71 -6.71
CA VAL A 17 -6.83 7.00 -6.20
C VAL A 17 -7.13 6.92 -4.70
N LEU A 18 -7.81 5.86 -4.26
CA LEU A 18 -8.10 5.64 -2.84
C LEU A 18 -6.81 5.50 -2.02
N CYS A 19 -5.87 4.66 -2.48
CA CYS A 19 -4.58 4.50 -1.83
C CYS A 19 -3.83 5.84 -1.78
N LEU A 20 -3.82 6.62 -2.85
CA LEU A 20 -3.14 7.92 -2.86
C LEU A 20 -3.77 8.89 -1.85
N ALA A 21 -5.10 8.96 -1.76
CA ALA A 21 -5.80 9.79 -0.79
C ALA A 21 -5.43 9.40 0.66
N LEU A 22 -5.44 8.10 0.96
CA LEU A 22 -5.04 7.59 2.28
C LEU A 22 -3.56 7.87 2.55
N ALA A 23 -2.69 7.71 1.55
CA ALA A 23 -1.27 7.96 1.65
C ALA A 23 -0.99 9.41 2.04
N ILE A 24 -1.67 10.38 1.40
CA ILE A 24 -1.55 11.80 1.73
C ILE A 24 -1.88 12.05 3.20
N VAL A 25 -3.02 11.53 3.68
CA VAL A 25 -3.42 11.68 5.10
C VAL A 25 -2.38 11.06 6.03
N LEU A 26 -1.92 9.85 5.75
CA LEU A 26 -0.93 9.13 6.54
C LEU A 26 0.44 9.84 6.58
N LEU A 27 0.88 10.41 5.46
CA LEU A 27 2.16 11.13 5.36
C LEU A 27 2.18 12.45 6.15
N THR A 28 1.03 13.06 6.41
CA THR A 28 0.95 14.21 7.35
C THR A 28 1.34 13.82 8.79
N GLY A 29 1.39 12.53 9.11
CA GLY A 29 1.67 12.02 10.45
C GLY A 29 0.45 12.01 11.39
N ARG A 30 -0.74 12.31 10.87
CA ARG A 30 -2.01 12.38 11.63
C ARG A 30 -2.94 11.19 11.36
N GLY A 31 -2.52 10.25 10.51
CA GLY A 31 -3.32 9.12 10.06
C GLY A 31 -3.12 7.83 10.89
N ALA A 32 -2.51 7.90 12.07
CA ALA A 32 -2.25 6.69 12.88
C ALA A 32 -3.54 5.91 13.22
N PHE A 33 -4.68 6.59 13.32
CA PHE A 33 -5.99 5.98 13.52
C PHE A 33 -6.46 5.08 12.36
N LEU A 34 -5.81 5.14 11.19
CA LEU A 34 -6.09 4.23 10.06
C LEU A 34 -5.32 2.92 10.19
N VAL A 35 -4.35 2.84 11.12
CA VAL A 35 -3.50 1.66 11.31
C VAL A 35 -4.23 0.70 12.25
N ALA A 36 -4.77 -0.39 11.71
CA ALA A 36 -5.59 -1.34 12.48
C ALA A 36 -4.85 -1.88 13.73
N GLY A 37 -3.56 -2.19 13.62
CA GLY A 37 -2.75 -2.63 14.77
C GLY A 37 -2.63 -1.57 15.87
N TYR A 38 -2.60 -0.29 15.50
CA TYR A 38 -2.63 0.82 16.46
C TYR A 38 -4.02 0.96 17.10
N ASN A 39 -5.08 0.86 16.31
CA ASN A 39 -6.45 0.94 16.81
C ASN A 39 -6.88 -0.24 17.69
N MET A 40 -6.23 -1.40 17.58
CA MET A 40 -6.52 -2.54 18.47
C MET A 40 -5.68 -2.53 19.75
N ALA A 41 -4.63 -1.72 19.81
CA ALA A 41 -3.77 -1.61 21.00
C ALA A 41 -4.50 -0.91 22.15
N THR A 42 -4.18 -1.30 23.39
CA THR A 42 -4.72 -0.65 24.60
C THR A 42 -4.19 0.78 24.72
N PRO A 43 -4.81 1.67 25.53
CA PRO A 43 -4.30 3.02 25.74
C PRO A 43 -2.83 3.06 26.19
N GLU A 44 -2.41 2.12 27.04
CA GLU A 44 -1.02 1.99 27.51
C GLU A 44 -0.07 1.61 26.38
N GLU A 45 -0.46 0.65 25.54
CA GLU A 45 0.33 0.23 24.38
C GLU A 45 0.42 1.31 23.30
N ARG A 46 -0.68 2.04 23.07
CA ARG A 46 -0.71 3.17 22.12
C ARG A 46 0.27 4.27 22.52
N ALA A 47 0.39 4.56 23.80
CA ALA A 47 1.33 5.57 24.32
C ALA A 47 2.81 5.22 24.06
N LEU A 48 3.12 3.94 23.76
CA LEU A 48 4.46 3.48 23.41
C LEU A 48 4.80 3.68 21.93
N TYR A 49 3.81 3.92 21.07
CA TYR A 49 4.02 4.19 19.65
C TYR A 49 4.34 5.66 19.39
N ASP A 50 5.33 5.91 18.54
CA ASP A 50 5.49 7.19 17.85
C ASP A 50 4.47 7.25 16.69
N GLU A 51 3.29 7.83 16.96
CA GLU A 51 2.21 7.96 15.99
C GLU A 51 2.66 8.59 14.67
N ARG A 52 3.53 9.61 14.72
CA ARG A 52 3.96 10.33 13.51
C ARG A 52 4.83 9.44 12.64
N ARG A 53 5.77 8.69 13.23
CA ARG A 53 6.63 7.76 12.49
C ARG A 53 5.83 6.58 11.94
N LEU A 54 4.93 6.03 12.75
CA LEU A 54 4.07 4.91 12.34
C LEU A 54 3.16 5.33 11.17
N SER A 55 2.47 6.46 11.32
CA SER A 55 1.59 7.01 10.28
C SER A 55 2.36 7.25 8.98
N ARG A 56 3.54 7.87 9.05
CA ARG A 56 4.37 8.12 7.85
C ARG A 56 4.87 6.83 7.21
N SER A 57 5.30 5.84 7.99
CA SER A 57 5.78 4.56 7.42
C SER A 57 4.68 3.80 6.70
N VAL A 58 3.47 3.76 7.27
CA VAL A 58 2.29 3.17 6.61
C VAL A 58 1.86 4.02 5.40
N GLY A 59 2.02 5.35 5.47
CA GLY A 59 1.82 6.25 4.34
C GLY A 59 2.74 5.92 3.16
N CYS A 60 4.03 5.65 3.41
CA CYS A 60 4.98 5.23 2.36
C CYS A 60 4.57 3.89 1.71
N LEU A 61 4.11 2.91 2.51
CA LEU A 61 3.54 1.67 1.98
C LEU A 61 2.32 1.96 1.09
N MET A 62 1.45 2.88 1.52
CA MET A 62 0.26 3.23 0.76
C MET A 62 0.58 3.95 -0.56
N VAL A 63 1.64 4.79 -0.60
CA VAL A 63 2.17 5.34 -1.86
C VAL A 63 2.64 4.21 -2.78
N PHE A 64 3.39 3.24 -2.24
CA PHE A 64 3.82 2.08 -3.03
C PHE A 64 2.62 1.33 -3.63
N CYS A 65 1.58 1.07 -2.84
CA CYS A 65 0.34 0.45 -3.33
C CYS A 65 -0.33 1.29 -4.43
N ALA A 66 -0.40 2.61 -4.29
CA ALA A 66 -0.99 3.50 -5.28
C ALA A 66 -0.22 3.46 -6.62
N VAL A 67 1.12 3.52 -6.55
CA VAL A 67 1.99 3.43 -7.72
C VAL A 67 1.85 2.05 -8.37
N PHE A 68 1.89 0.98 -7.59
CA PHE A 68 1.74 -0.38 -8.10
C PHE A 68 0.40 -0.58 -8.81
N ALA A 69 -0.72 -0.15 -8.20
CA ALA A 69 -2.04 -0.22 -8.81
C ALA A 69 -2.12 0.61 -10.11
N THR A 70 -1.49 1.78 -10.15
CA THR A 70 -1.42 2.62 -11.36
C THR A 70 -0.64 1.93 -12.48
N VAL A 71 0.52 1.35 -12.17
CA VAL A 71 1.33 0.59 -13.14
C VAL A 71 0.56 -0.62 -13.68
N MET A 72 -0.16 -1.35 -12.82
CA MET A 72 -0.98 -2.48 -13.25
C MET A 72 -2.16 -2.05 -14.14
N ALA A 73 -2.82 -0.92 -13.84
CA ALA A 73 -3.87 -0.37 -14.68
C ALA A 73 -3.34 -0.03 -16.09
N LEU A 74 -2.17 0.62 -16.17
CA LEU A 74 -1.52 0.95 -17.43
C LEU A 74 -1.04 -0.29 -18.19
N ALA A 75 -0.46 -1.28 -17.51
CA ALA A 75 -0.03 -2.52 -18.14
C ALA A 75 -1.23 -3.32 -18.71
N CYS A 76 -2.35 -3.34 -17.98
CA CYS A 76 -3.59 -3.95 -18.45
C CYS A 76 -4.16 -3.23 -19.67
N TRP A 77 -4.15 -1.89 -19.67
CA TRP A 77 -4.52 -1.08 -20.83
C TRP A 77 -3.62 -1.36 -22.04
N CYS A 78 -2.30 -1.36 -21.85
CA CYS A 78 -1.33 -1.68 -22.91
C CYS A 78 -1.55 -3.08 -23.50
N ALA A 79 -1.92 -4.07 -22.68
CA ALA A 79 -2.22 -5.41 -23.17
C ALA A 79 -3.50 -5.46 -24.01
N GLN A 80 -4.51 -4.63 -23.71
CA GLN A 80 -5.72 -4.51 -24.52
C GLN A 80 -5.46 -3.91 -25.90
N GLU A 81 -4.54 -2.95 -25.98
CA GLU A 81 -4.11 -2.34 -27.24
C GLU A 81 -3.05 -3.20 -27.98
N GLY A 82 -2.76 -4.41 -27.49
CA GLY A 82 -1.82 -5.34 -28.11
C GLY A 82 -0.34 -4.96 -27.95
N LEU A 83 -0.03 -3.94 -27.13
CA LEU A 83 1.34 -3.49 -26.84
C LEU A 83 2.07 -4.42 -25.86
N MET A 84 1.34 -5.24 -25.10
CA MET A 84 1.89 -6.19 -24.15
C MET A 84 1.18 -7.55 -24.24
N THR A 85 1.95 -8.63 -24.07
CA THR A 85 1.37 -9.96 -23.96
C THR A 85 0.74 -10.18 -22.59
N ARG A 86 -0.30 -11.02 -22.51
CA ARG A 86 -0.91 -11.43 -21.24
C ARG A 86 0.13 -12.02 -20.27
N GLY A 87 1.11 -12.77 -20.79
CA GLY A 87 2.22 -13.32 -20.01
C GLY A 87 3.10 -12.24 -19.39
N ALA A 88 3.39 -11.15 -20.10
CA ALA A 88 4.18 -10.05 -19.54
C ALA A 88 3.42 -9.35 -18.40
N VAL A 89 2.11 -9.10 -18.56
CA VAL A 89 1.28 -8.48 -17.50
C VAL A 89 1.19 -9.38 -16.28
N THR A 90 1.02 -10.70 -16.44
CA THR A 90 0.97 -11.63 -15.31
C THR A 90 2.30 -11.71 -14.59
N THR A 91 3.44 -11.77 -15.30
CA THR A 91 4.78 -11.75 -14.69
C THR A 91 5.05 -10.44 -13.94
N MET A 92 4.67 -9.29 -14.51
CA MET A 92 4.77 -8.01 -13.79
C MET A 92 3.94 -7.99 -12.51
N GLY A 93 2.70 -8.52 -12.58
CA GLY A 93 1.83 -8.64 -11.42
C GLY A 93 2.42 -9.53 -10.33
N THR A 94 2.99 -10.69 -10.68
CA THR A 94 3.59 -11.60 -9.70
C THR A 94 4.85 -11.01 -9.06
N VAL A 95 5.75 -10.41 -9.84
CA VAL A 95 6.95 -9.73 -9.33
C VAL A 95 6.56 -8.57 -8.40
N GLY A 96 5.58 -7.76 -8.81
CA GLY A 96 5.09 -6.66 -7.99
C GLY A 96 4.42 -7.11 -6.69
N ALA A 97 3.69 -8.23 -6.70
CA ALA A 97 3.11 -8.82 -5.50
C ALA A 97 4.20 -9.31 -4.52
N LEU A 98 5.27 -9.95 -5.02
CA LEU A 98 6.41 -10.36 -4.18
C LEU A 98 7.12 -9.15 -3.56
N LEU A 99 7.30 -8.09 -4.35
CA LEU A 99 7.86 -6.83 -3.85
C LEU A 99 6.95 -6.21 -2.78
N LEU A 100 5.64 -6.21 -2.98
CA LEU A 100 4.67 -5.70 -2.00
C LEU A 100 4.79 -6.45 -0.66
N VAL A 101 4.89 -7.78 -0.69
CA VAL A 101 5.09 -8.59 0.53
C VAL A 101 6.39 -8.20 1.25
N SER A 102 7.47 -8.00 0.50
CA SER A 102 8.75 -7.53 1.05
C SER A 102 8.62 -6.15 1.72
N VAL A 103 7.95 -5.20 1.05
CA VAL A 103 7.72 -3.84 1.59
C VAL A 103 6.85 -3.88 2.85
N ILE A 104 5.78 -4.69 2.86
CA ILE A 104 4.94 -4.90 4.05
C ILE A 104 5.79 -5.43 5.20
N GLY A 105 6.61 -6.47 4.97
CA GLY A 105 7.52 -7.01 5.97
C GLY A 105 8.48 -5.96 6.53
N GLY A 106 9.05 -5.12 5.65
CA GLY A 106 9.92 -4.01 6.04
C GLY A 106 9.22 -2.96 6.90
N VAL A 107 7.98 -2.58 6.55
CA VAL A 107 7.19 -1.62 7.33
C VAL A 107 6.76 -2.19 8.67
N VAL A 108 6.37 -3.46 8.74
CA VAL A 108 6.04 -4.14 10.01
C VAL A 108 7.28 -4.21 10.91
N TRP A 109 8.42 -4.62 10.36
CA TRP A 109 9.68 -4.62 11.09
C TRP A 109 10.06 -3.22 11.60
N TYR A 110 9.93 -2.19 10.76
CA TYR A 110 10.19 -0.81 11.12
C TYR A 110 9.24 -0.29 12.20
N ALA A 111 7.94 -0.59 12.09
CA ALA A 111 6.94 -0.22 13.09
C ALA A 111 7.29 -0.82 14.46
N ASN A 112 7.66 -2.11 14.50
CA ASN A 112 7.95 -2.81 15.74
C ASN A 112 9.30 -2.46 16.37
N THR A 113 10.27 -1.96 15.60
CA THR A 113 11.63 -1.68 16.09
C THR A 113 11.92 -0.20 16.27
N ARG A 114 11.31 0.67 15.46
CA ARG A 114 11.61 2.11 15.43
C ARG A 114 10.44 2.99 15.84
N CYS A 115 9.20 2.49 15.71
CA CYS A 115 8.00 3.24 16.12
C CYS A 115 7.51 2.80 17.50
N PHE A 116 7.65 1.54 17.89
CA PHE A 116 7.23 1.02 19.18
C PHE A 116 8.36 1.02 20.21
N ARG A 117 8.14 1.63 21.39
CA ARG A 117 9.07 1.59 22.53
C ARG A 117 8.68 0.47 23.49
N ARG A 118 9.54 -0.52 23.69
CA ARG A 118 9.29 -1.56 24.70
C ARG A 118 9.40 -0.97 26.11
N PRO A 119 8.44 -1.23 27.02
CA PRO A 119 8.58 -0.83 28.41
C PRO A 119 9.78 -1.55 29.02
N LYS A 120 10.57 -0.83 29.83
CA LYS A 120 11.62 -1.47 30.64
C LYS A 120 10.91 -2.35 31.67
N ARG A 121 11.19 -3.66 31.63
CA ARG A 121 10.77 -4.59 32.68
C ARG A 121 11.43 -4.24 34.00
#